data_AF-A0A1Q8RXN1-F1
#
_entry.id   AF-A0A1Q8RXN1-F1
#
_cell.length_a   1.000
_cell.length_b   1.000
_cell.length_c   1.000
_cell.angle_alpha   90.00
_cell.angle_beta   90.00
_cell.angle_gamma   90.00
#
_symmetry.space_group_name_H-M   'P 1'
#
loop_
_entity.id
_entity.type
_entity.pdbx_description
1 polymer ?
#
loop_
_entity_poly.entity_id
_entity_poly.type
_entity_poly.pdbx_seq_one_letter_code
_entity_poly.pdbx_strand_id
1 'polypeptide(L)'
;MDAFFNGTWAGFQRTPDVSMTFWSTIVVLLATLVTTSVLRSQSSRSTRSLGDALEITQLHIYPVKSLRGCTLQAAHLGRYGFVGDLEFDEQKSTGGEVLVKWEGRGTEVGSTATNVKTEDEIRFPLMPSVETLRNLNIDLHGSKTRAYDMGDAFAIWFSERLGFETRLVYIGDGSRQILGSLAPNSKGGLRKAGLMQRLRSLFPFLGFPEERLVFSDLAHYLVVTEESNAEASARIGGDLGMDVRKFRPNVVIKGASGAFVEDFWGELTFNGGVRMPLTANCFRCQSITVDFETGKKAADDRGLVWKKLNKDRRVDKGMKYSPVFGRYGYCYGPALGKTLRVGQTAQVTRINSERTAVGEYHFRLSPLLLGRY
;
A
#
# COMPACT_ATOMS: atom_id res chain seq x y z
N MET A 1 -94.19 48.35 20.96
CA MET A 1 -93.81 47.05 21.52
C MET A 1 -92.52 46.63 20.85
N ASP A 2 -91.43 46.67 21.62
CA ASP A 2 -90.19 45.86 21.59
C ASP A 2 -89.55 45.50 20.23
N ALA A 3 -88.25 45.43 20.05
CA ALA A 3 -87.05 45.86 20.76
C ALA A 3 -85.90 45.70 19.75
N PHE A 4 -84.90 46.57 19.87
CA PHE A 4 -83.54 46.48 19.35
C PHE A 4 -83.05 45.13 18.79
N PHE A 5 -82.46 45.14 17.59
CA PHE A 5 -81.06 44.72 17.42
C PHE A 5 -80.39 45.46 16.25
N ASN A 6 -79.22 46.00 16.57
CA ASN A 6 -78.39 46.91 15.79
C ASN A 6 -77.61 46.20 14.68
N GLY A 7 -77.41 46.91 13.57
CA GLY A 7 -76.41 46.58 12.56
C GLY A 7 -76.22 47.75 11.59
N THR A 8 -75.36 48.71 11.94
CA THR A 8 -74.94 49.78 11.01
C THR A 8 -73.42 49.92 10.97
N TRP A 9 -72.88 49.39 9.87
CA TRP A 9 -71.87 49.93 8.94
C TRP A 9 -71.14 51.25 9.26
N ALA A 10 -69.82 51.18 9.24
CA ALA A 10 -68.84 52.05 8.55
C ALA A 10 -67.44 51.53 8.98
N GLY A 11 -66.36 51.51 8.21
CA GLY A 11 -65.87 52.41 7.20
C GLY A 11 -64.36 52.09 7.05
N PHE A 12 -63.87 52.31 5.84
CA PHE A 12 -62.59 51.91 5.28
C PHE A 12 -61.38 52.64 5.88
N GLN A 13 -60.29 51.93 6.20
CA GLN A 13 -58.88 52.31 5.98
C GLN A 13 -57.93 51.18 6.43
N ARG A 14 -57.44 50.37 5.48
CA ARG A 14 -56.39 49.36 5.70
C ARG A 14 -55.02 49.92 5.28
N THR A 15 -54.08 49.92 6.22
CA THR A 15 -52.64 49.77 5.99
C THR A 15 -52.28 48.29 6.24
N PRO A 16 -51.04 47.80 5.99
CA PRO A 16 -50.06 48.08 4.94
C PRO A 16 -49.73 46.79 4.13
N ASP A 17 -49.09 46.87 2.95
CA ASP A 17 -48.41 45.69 2.38
C ASP A 17 -46.95 46.02 2.03
N VAL A 18 -46.11 45.95 3.06
CA VAL A 18 -44.65 46.06 2.97
C VAL A 18 -44.01 44.65 2.97
N SER A 19 -44.80 43.60 2.75
CA SER A 19 -44.29 42.22 2.83
C SER A 19 -43.79 41.70 1.47
N MET A 20 -44.45 42.01 0.35
CA MET A 20 -44.07 41.39 -0.93
C MET A 20 -42.83 42.00 -1.62
N THR A 21 -42.53 43.28 -1.39
CA THR A 21 -41.37 43.96 -2.01
C THR A 21 -40.06 43.73 -1.26
N PHE A 22 -40.13 43.47 0.06
CA PHE A 22 -38.95 43.20 0.89
C PHE A 22 -38.44 41.76 0.73
N TRP A 23 -39.35 40.79 0.54
CA TRP A 23 -38.96 39.39 0.30
C TRP A 23 -38.44 39.16 -1.12
N SER A 24 -38.96 39.86 -2.12
CA SER A 24 -38.48 39.73 -3.51
C SER A 24 -37.07 40.33 -3.72
N THR A 25 -36.73 41.41 -3.01
CA THR A 25 -35.37 41.99 -3.05
C THR A 25 -34.32 41.11 -2.35
N ILE A 26 -34.67 40.45 -1.24
CA ILE A 26 -33.78 39.51 -0.53
C ILE A 26 -33.49 38.24 -1.35
N VAL A 27 -34.50 37.70 -2.06
CA VAL A 27 -34.32 36.50 -2.90
C VAL A 27 -33.41 36.79 -4.10
N VAL A 28 -33.52 37.97 -4.72
CA VAL A 28 -32.63 38.37 -5.82
C VAL A 28 -31.19 38.60 -5.35
N LEU A 29 -30.98 39.15 -4.16
CA LEU A 29 -29.65 39.31 -3.54
C LEU A 29 -29.01 37.96 -3.16
N LEU A 30 -29.79 37.00 -2.64
CA LEU A 30 -29.29 35.66 -2.34
C LEU A 30 -28.99 34.85 -3.62
N ALA A 31 -29.80 34.97 -4.68
CA ALA A 31 -29.56 34.29 -5.95
C ALA A 31 -28.32 34.83 -6.68
N THR A 32 -28.03 36.14 -6.59
CA THR A 32 -26.81 36.76 -7.14
C THR A 32 -25.56 36.43 -6.32
N LEU A 33 -25.67 36.30 -4.99
CA LEU A 33 -24.58 35.81 -4.12
C LEU A 33 -24.29 34.31 -4.34
N VAL A 34 -25.31 33.48 -4.58
CA VAL A 34 -25.13 32.05 -4.87
C VAL A 34 -24.54 31.85 -6.27
N THR A 35 -24.97 32.60 -7.29
CA THR A 35 -24.39 32.48 -8.64
C THR A 35 -22.95 33.02 -8.70
N THR A 36 -22.63 34.12 -8.01
CA THR A 36 -21.22 34.58 -7.90
C THR A 36 -20.37 33.66 -7.03
N SER A 37 -20.90 33.02 -5.98
CA SER A 37 -20.21 31.99 -5.21
C SER A 37 -19.96 30.72 -6.03
N VAL A 38 -20.93 30.27 -6.83
CA VAL A 38 -20.81 29.08 -7.68
C VAL A 38 -19.92 29.35 -8.90
N LEU A 39 -19.96 30.55 -9.50
CA LEU A 39 -19.04 30.94 -10.57
C LEU A 39 -17.62 31.27 -10.06
N ARG A 40 -17.46 31.68 -8.79
CA ARG A 40 -16.15 31.90 -8.16
C ARG A 40 -15.57 30.64 -7.50
N SER A 41 -16.39 29.63 -7.18
CA SER A 41 -15.92 28.32 -6.69
C SER A 41 -15.70 27.29 -7.82
N GLN A 42 -16.25 27.52 -9.01
CA GLN A 42 -15.83 26.84 -10.24
C GLN A 42 -14.57 27.46 -10.88
N SER A 43 -14.10 28.60 -10.36
CA SER A 43 -12.71 29.06 -10.50
C SER A 43 -11.91 28.64 -9.25
N SER A 44 -12.00 27.36 -8.86
CA SER A 44 -10.88 26.77 -8.15
C SER A 44 -9.71 26.85 -9.13
N ARG A 45 -8.77 27.74 -8.78
CA ARG A 45 -7.46 27.79 -9.41
C ARG A 45 -7.00 26.35 -9.59
N SER A 46 -6.98 25.94 -10.84
CA SER A 46 -5.91 25.13 -11.37
C SER A 46 -4.61 25.84 -10.99
N THR A 47 -4.18 25.69 -9.74
CA THR A 47 -2.77 25.46 -9.48
C THR A 47 -2.46 24.22 -10.29
N ARG A 48 -2.04 24.45 -11.54
CA ARG A 48 -1.11 23.54 -12.21
C ARG A 48 0.05 23.39 -11.24
N SER A 49 -0.12 22.46 -10.32
CA SER A 49 0.98 21.72 -9.75
C SER A 49 1.63 21.09 -10.97
N LEU A 50 2.62 21.78 -11.53
CA LEU A 50 3.73 21.15 -12.23
C LEU A 50 4.55 20.33 -11.20
N GLY A 51 3.87 19.55 -10.36
CA GLY A 51 4.46 18.37 -9.79
C GLY A 51 4.64 17.42 -10.94
N ASP A 52 5.83 16.86 -11.05
CA ASP A 52 6.20 15.98 -12.15
C ASP A 52 5.09 14.96 -12.40
N ALA A 53 4.68 14.80 -13.66
CA ALA A 53 3.65 13.85 -14.01
C ALA A 53 4.20 12.44 -13.76
N LEU A 54 3.88 11.88 -12.60
CA LEU A 54 4.31 10.54 -12.21
C LEU A 54 3.53 9.51 -13.02
N GLU A 55 4.15 8.38 -13.32
CA GLU A 55 3.51 7.29 -14.05
C GLU A 55 3.90 5.94 -13.46
N ILE A 56 2.94 5.03 -13.32
CA ILE A 56 3.19 3.64 -12.91
C ILE A 56 3.88 2.92 -14.07
N THR A 57 5.12 2.47 -13.87
CA THR A 57 5.84 1.70 -14.89
C THR A 57 5.75 0.20 -14.67
N GLN A 58 5.60 -0.24 -13.41
CA GLN A 58 5.49 -1.65 -13.08
C GLN A 58 4.56 -1.87 -11.89
N LEU A 59 3.80 -2.95 -11.96
CA LEU A 59 3.00 -3.47 -10.87
C LEU A 59 3.47 -4.89 -10.56
N HIS A 60 3.66 -5.20 -9.29
CA HIS A 60 4.07 -6.55 -8.86
C HIS A 60 3.21 -7.06 -7.71
N ILE A 61 3.01 -8.37 -7.72
CA ILE A 61 2.45 -9.15 -6.61
C ILE A 61 3.41 -10.26 -6.22
N TYR A 62 3.31 -10.74 -4.99
CA TYR A 62 4.13 -11.82 -4.45
C TYR A 62 3.21 -12.89 -3.83
N PRO A 63 2.61 -13.77 -4.66
CA PRO A 63 1.66 -14.79 -4.22
C PRO A 63 2.16 -15.64 -3.02
N VAL A 64 3.47 -15.88 -2.97
CA VAL A 64 4.14 -16.62 -1.89
C VAL A 64 5.21 -15.72 -1.27
N LYS A 65 5.18 -15.61 0.06
CA LYS A 65 6.21 -14.87 0.81
C LYS A 65 7.58 -15.48 0.52
N SER A 66 8.58 -14.62 0.34
CA SER A 66 9.98 -14.98 0.09
C SER A 66 10.29 -15.56 -1.31
N LEU A 67 9.30 -15.79 -2.17
CA LEU A 67 9.54 -16.14 -3.57
C LEU A 67 9.56 -14.91 -4.49
N ARG A 68 10.00 -15.09 -5.74
CA ARG A 68 10.00 -14.06 -6.78
C ARG A 68 8.57 -13.55 -7.03
N GLY A 69 8.45 -12.27 -7.36
CA GLY A 69 7.16 -11.65 -7.67
C GLY A 69 6.73 -11.87 -9.12
N CYS A 70 5.44 -11.69 -9.37
CA CYS A 70 4.84 -11.69 -10.69
C CYS A 70 4.54 -10.25 -11.13
N THR A 71 4.88 -9.91 -12.36
CA THR A 71 4.55 -8.59 -12.94
C THR A 71 3.14 -8.60 -13.52
N LEU A 72 2.42 -7.50 -13.34
CA LEU A 72 1.06 -7.31 -13.82
C LEU A 72 0.94 -6.07 -14.70
N GLN A 73 0.00 -6.09 -15.65
CA GLN A 73 -0.43 -4.90 -16.39
C GLN A 73 -1.51 -4.11 -15.63
N ALA A 74 -2.26 -4.80 -14.78
CA ALA A 74 -3.30 -4.22 -13.94
C ALA A 74 -3.39 -4.99 -12.62
N ALA A 75 -3.62 -4.29 -11.51
CA ALA A 75 -3.71 -4.87 -10.18
C ALA A 75 -4.93 -4.31 -9.43
N HIS A 76 -5.75 -5.20 -8.86
CA HIS A 76 -6.94 -4.84 -8.10
C HIS A 76 -6.58 -4.55 -6.65
N LEU A 77 -7.07 -3.44 -6.10
CA LEU A 77 -6.86 -3.05 -4.70
C LEU A 77 -7.78 -3.88 -3.80
N GLY A 78 -7.17 -4.76 -3.02
CA GLY A 78 -7.82 -5.60 -2.02
C GLY A 78 -7.65 -5.06 -0.59
N ARG A 79 -8.16 -5.82 0.37
CA ARG A 79 -8.20 -5.41 1.79
C ARG A 79 -6.81 -5.38 2.44
N TYR A 80 -5.92 -6.28 2.04
CA TYR A 80 -4.58 -6.43 2.64
C TYR A 80 -3.41 -6.09 1.69
N GLY A 81 -3.71 -5.57 0.50
CA GLY A 81 -2.75 -5.38 -0.59
C GLY A 81 -3.42 -5.52 -1.94
N PHE A 82 -2.65 -5.76 -3.00
CA PHE A 82 -3.25 -6.18 -4.26
C PHE A 82 -3.90 -7.56 -4.11
N VAL A 83 -5.04 -7.78 -4.76
CA VAL A 83 -5.64 -9.11 -4.85
C VAL A 83 -4.62 -10.05 -5.51
N GLY A 84 -4.28 -11.12 -4.81
CA GLY A 84 -3.28 -12.10 -5.19
C GLY A 84 -1.87 -11.85 -4.66
N ASP A 85 -1.67 -10.79 -3.89
CA ASP A 85 -0.46 -10.58 -3.10
C ASP A 85 -0.67 -11.16 -1.70
N LEU A 86 -0.24 -12.41 -1.49
CA LEU A 86 -0.30 -13.14 -0.21
C LEU A 86 -1.72 -13.44 0.34
N GLU A 87 -2.78 -12.91 -0.29
CA GLU A 87 -4.20 -13.16 -0.04
C GLU A 87 -4.95 -13.19 -1.39
N PHE A 88 -5.99 -14.01 -1.50
CA PHE A 88 -6.83 -14.12 -2.68
C PHE A 88 -8.31 -13.88 -2.32
N ASP A 89 -9.02 -13.14 -3.17
CA ASP A 89 -10.44 -12.82 -3.00
C ASP A 89 -11.30 -13.83 -3.78
N GLU A 90 -12.13 -14.60 -3.05
CA GLU A 90 -13.05 -15.62 -3.59
C GLU A 90 -13.98 -15.06 -4.67
N GLN A 91 -14.38 -13.80 -4.56
CA GLN A 91 -15.36 -13.20 -5.47
C GLN A 91 -14.75 -12.73 -6.79
N LYS A 92 -13.42 -12.63 -6.88
CA LYS A 92 -12.72 -12.05 -8.03
C LYS A 92 -11.68 -12.95 -8.67
N SER A 93 -11.27 -14.03 -8.00
CA SER A 93 -10.31 -14.97 -8.56
C SER A 93 -11.01 -16.23 -9.05
N THR A 94 -11.10 -16.39 -10.37
CA THR A 94 -11.50 -17.65 -10.98
C THR A 94 -10.36 -18.66 -10.84
N GLY A 95 -10.47 -19.60 -9.90
CA GLY A 95 -9.74 -20.88 -9.86
C GLY A 95 -8.35 -20.89 -10.49
N GLY A 96 -7.40 -20.16 -9.90
CA GLY A 96 -6.01 -20.15 -10.33
C GLY A 96 -5.15 -21.20 -9.62
N GLU A 97 -3.96 -21.44 -10.15
CA GLU A 97 -2.90 -22.20 -9.49
C GLU A 97 -1.63 -21.35 -9.42
N VAL A 98 -0.87 -21.52 -8.34
CA VAL A 98 0.50 -21.02 -8.25
C VAL A 98 1.42 -22.12 -8.76
N LEU A 99 2.26 -21.77 -9.73
CA LEU A 99 3.34 -22.61 -10.22
C LEU A 99 4.66 -22.11 -9.64
N VAL A 100 5.35 -22.96 -8.89
CA VAL A 100 6.71 -22.71 -8.43
C VAL A 100 7.65 -23.63 -9.20
N LYS A 101 8.55 -23.05 -9.99
CA LYS A 101 9.62 -23.77 -10.68
C LYS A 101 10.91 -23.63 -9.88
N TRP A 102 11.60 -24.73 -9.68
CA TRP A 102 12.90 -24.77 -9.03
C TRP A 102 14.01 -24.70 -10.07
N GLU A 103 14.78 -23.61 -10.09
CA GLU A 103 15.92 -23.45 -11.02
C GLU A 103 17.24 -24.02 -10.47
N GLY A 104 17.17 -24.82 -9.40
CA GLY A 104 18.31 -25.60 -8.91
C GLY A 104 19.17 -24.94 -7.83
N ARG A 105 20.02 -25.78 -7.21
CA ARG A 105 21.32 -25.38 -6.66
C ARG A 105 22.36 -25.87 -7.65
N GLY A 106 23.25 -25.00 -8.14
CA GLY A 106 24.50 -25.45 -8.74
C GLY A 106 25.35 -26.15 -7.66
N THR A 107 25.11 -27.43 -7.40
CA THR A 107 25.87 -28.26 -6.44
C THR A 107 26.71 -29.34 -7.11
N GLU A 108 27.00 -29.20 -8.39
CA GLU A 108 28.24 -29.76 -8.92
C GLU A 108 29.38 -28.78 -8.60
N VAL A 109 30.27 -29.19 -7.70
CA VAL A 109 31.55 -28.51 -7.53
C VAL A 109 32.28 -28.59 -8.87
N GLY A 110 32.27 -27.50 -9.63
CA GLY A 110 33.02 -27.38 -10.88
C GLY A 110 32.20 -27.29 -12.18
N SER A 111 30.86 -27.28 -12.16
CA SER A 111 30.09 -26.99 -13.38
C SER A 111 29.37 -25.64 -13.29
N THR A 112 29.89 -24.69 -14.06
CA THR A 112 29.28 -23.39 -14.36
C THR A 112 28.14 -23.57 -15.37
N ALA A 113 27.22 -24.50 -15.12
CA ALA A 113 26.03 -24.65 -15.95
C ALA A 113 24.99 -23.61 -15.52
N THR A 114 25.18 -22.35 -15.92
CA THR A 114 24.08 -21.38 -15.97
C THR A 114 23.05 -21.90 -16.98
N ASN A 115 21.77 -21.97 -16.61
CA ASN A 115 20.63 -22.47 -17.41
C ASN A 115 20.38 -24.00 -17.39
N VAL A 116 20.52 -24.68 -16.25
CA VAL A 116 19.90 -26.00 -16.10
C VAL A 116 18.38 -25.84 -16.08
N LYS A 117 17.72 -26.08 -17.22
CA LYS A 117 16.26 -26.20 -17.26
C LYS A 117 15.86 -27.45 -16.49
N THR A 118 15.24 -27.27 -15.34
CA THR A 118 14.65 -28.37 -14.57
C THR A 118 13.17 -28.49 -14.96
N GLU A 119 12.63 -29.71 -14.87
CA GLU A 119 11.17 -29.95 -14.84
C GLU A 119 10.66 -29.98 -13.39
N ASP A 120 11.50 -29.60 -12.42
CA ASP A 120 11.18 -29.64 -11.00
C ASP A 120 10.27 -28.47 -10.64
N GLU A 121 8.97 -28.74 -10.71
CA GLU A 121 7.93 -27.79 -10.41
C GLU A 121 6.91 -28.35 -9.42
N ILE A 122 6.28 -27.45 -8.68
CA ILE A 122 5.14 -27.77 -7.84
C ILE A 122 4.00 -26.79 -8.10
N ARG A 123 2.78 -27.33 -8.13
CA ARG A 123 1.55 -26.58 -8.33
C ARG A 123 0.68 -26.73 -7.10
N PHE A 124 0.08 -25.62 -6.68
CA PHE A 124 -0.94 -25.63 -5.64
C PHE A 124 -2.03 -24.63 -6.00
N PRO A 125 -3.27 -24.92 -5.58
CA PRO A 125 -4.37 -24.01 -5.82
C PRO A 125 -4.06 -22.66 -5.19
N LEU A 126 -4.39 -21.61 -5.93
CA LEU A 126 -4.33 -20.24 -5.44
C LEU A 126 -5.23 -20.04 -4.22
N MET A 127 -6.34 -20.80 -4.21
CA MET A 127 -7.39 -20.77 -3.20
C MET A 127 -7.76 -22.21 -2.79
N PRO A 128 -6.96 -22.85 -1.92
CA PRO A 128 -7.28 -24.18 -1.41
C PRO A 128 -8.54 -24.15 -0.55
N SER A 129 -9.30 -25.25 -0.54
CA SER A 129 -10.28 -25.48 0.52
C SER A 129 -9.55 -25.66 1.85
N VAL A 130 -10.03 -24.98 2.88
CA VAL A 130 -9.42 -24.98 4.21
C VAL A 130 -10.09 -25.97 5.19
N GLU A 131 -11.21 -26.58 4.80
CA GLU A 131 -12.06 -27.39 5.69
C GLU A 131 -11.31 -28.57 6.32
N THR A 132 -10.41 -29.19 5.55
CA THR A 132 -9.64 -30.37 5.98
C THR A 132 -8.20 -30.03 6.37
N LEU A 133 -7.79 -28.76 6.25
CA LEU A 133 -6.41 -28.36 6.50
C LEU A 133 -6.16 -28.13 7.99
N ARG A 134 -4.96 -28.51 8.44
CA ARG A 134 -4.55 -28.32 9.83
C ARG A 134 -4.31 -26.83 10.12
N ASN A 135 -4.94 -26.32 11.16
CA ASN A 135 -4.73 -24.95 11.63
C ASN A 135 -3.38 -24.79 12.35
N LEU A 136 -2.69 -23.70 12.05
CA LEU A 136 -1.43 -23.29 12.67
C LEU A 136 -1.57 -21.87 13.22
N ASN A 137 -0.93 -21.62 14.37
CA ASN A 137 -0.75 -20.27 14.87
C ASN A 137 0.65 -19.80 14.48
N ILE A 138 0.72 -18.78 13.63
CA ILE A 138 1.97 -18.21 13.13
C ILE A 138 2.19 -16.86 13.82
N ASP A 139 3.43 -16.62 14.24
CA ASP A 139 3.87 -15.32 14.77
C ASP A 139 4.81 -14.66 13.75
N LEU A 140 4.36 -13.55 13.16
CA LEU A 140 5.18 -12.71 12.29
C LEU A 140 5.51 -11.41 13.00
N HIS A 141 6.77 -11.31 13.44
CA HIS A 141 7.32 -10.12 14.10
C HIS A 141 6.55 -9.70 15.37
N GLY A 142 6.05 -10.65 16.16
CA GLY A 142 5.25 -10.42 17.36
C GLY A 142 3.75 -10.27 17.10
N SER A 143 3.32 -10.34 15.84
CA SER A 143 1.93 -10.25 15.43
C SER A 143 1.43 -11.62 14.98
N LYS A 144 0.56 -12.20 15.81
CA LYS A 144 0.05 -13.56 15.63
C LYS A 144 -1.12 -13.60 14.65
N THR A 145 -1.22 -14.70 13.92
CA THR A 145 -2.36 -15.00 13.05
C THR A 145 -2.56 -16.50 12.88
N ARG A 146 -3.76 -16.87 12.47
CA ARG A 146 -4.09 -18.23 12.09
C ARG A 146 -3.72 -18.42 10.62
N ALA A 147 -3.25 -19.61 10.27
CA ALA A 147 -3.04 -20.04 8.90
C ALA A 147 -3.30 -21.54 8.81
N TYR A 148 -3.30 -22.06 7.60
CA TYR A 148 -3.60 -23.44 7.26
C TYR A 148 -2.36 -24.08 6.68
N ASP A 149 -2.03 -25.25 7.20
CA ASP A 149 -0.96 -26.07 6.69
C ASP A 149 -1.38 -26.74 5.37
N MET A 150 -0.64 -26.48 4.30
CA MET A 150 -0.98 -27.02 2.98
C MET A 150 -0.70 -28.52 2.85
N GLY A 151 -0.01 -29.12 3.82
CA GLY A 151 0.23 -30.57 3.88
C GLY A 151 1.66 -30.98 3.57
N ASP A 152 1.95 -32.25 3.85
CA ASP A 152 3.31 -32.77 3.88
C ASP A 152 3.96 -32.87 2.50
N ALA A 153 3.18 -33.05 1.43
CA ALA A 153 3.70 -33.08 0.07
C ALA A 153 4.43 -31.77 -0.29
N PHE A 154 3.82 -30.62 0.01
CA PHE A 154 4.47 -29.31 -0.19
C PHE A 154 5.64 -29.11 0.77
N ALA A 155 5.48 -29.52 2.04
CA ALA A 155 6.53 -29.40 3.03
C ALA A 155 7.81 -30.17 2.63
N ILE A 156 7.66 -31.42 2.20
CA ILE A 156 8.76 -32.26 1.70
C ILE A 156 9.42 -31.58 0.50
N TRP A 157 8.62 -31.18 -0.49
CA TRP A 157 9.15 -30.55 -1.71
C TRP A 157 10.00 -29.31 -1.39
N PHE A 158 9.48 -28.37 -0.60
CA PHE A 158 10.23 -27.16 -0.21
C PHE A 158 11.44 -27.50 0.67
N SER A 159 11.30 -28.41 1.63
CA SER A 159 12.37 -28.74 2.58
C SER A 159 13.59 -29.35 1.89
N GLU A 160 13.38 -30.26 0.93
CA GLU A 160 14.46 -30.88 0.16
C GLU A 160 15.27 -29.84 -0.62
N ARG A 161 14.59 -28.85 -1.22
CA ARG A 161 15.20 -27.85 -2.11
C ARG A 161 15.84 -26.71 -1.34
N LEU A 162 15.21 -26.26 -0.25
CA LEU A 162 15.72 -25.21 0.62
C LEU A 162 16.76 -25.72 1.62
N GLY A 163 16.82 -27.03 1.88
CA GLY A 163 17.80 -27.66 2.77
C GLY A 163 17.55 -27.44 4.26
N PHE A 164 16.32 -27.07 4.64
CA PHE A 164 15.85 -26.96 6.02
C PHE A 164 14.34 -27.18 6.05
N GLU A 165 13.83 -27.65 7.20
CA GLU A 165 12.40 -27.90 7.39
C GLU A 165 11.58 -26.66 7.05
N THR A 166 10.75 -26.78 6.02
CA THR A 166 9.92 -25.71 5.47
C THR A 166 8.53 -26.24 5.21
N ARG A 167 7.50 -25.49 5.63
CA ARG A 167 6.11 -25.80 5.33
C ARG A 167 5.46 -24.66 4.57
N LEU A 168 4.70 -25.01 3.53
CA LEU A 168 3.84 -24.05 2.84
C LEU A 168 2.56 -23.86 3.67
N VAL A 169 2.22 -22.59 3.90
CA VAL A 169 1.05 -22.21 4.70
C VAL A 169 0.18 -21.23 3.93
N TYR A 170 -1.13 -21.42 4.01
CA TYR A 170 -2.13 -20.57 3.39
C TYR A 170 -2.85 -19.73 4.45
N ILE A 171 -3.05 -18.44 4.19
CA ILE A 171 -3.60 -17.54 5.21
C ILE A 171 -5.09 -17.80 5.49
N GLY A 172 -5.87 -18.20 4.47
CA GLY A 172 -7.33 -18.37 4.59
C GLY A 172 -8.02 -17.09 5.08
N ASP A 173 -8.85 -17.22 6.12
CA ASP A 173 -9.52 -16.09 6.80
C ASP A 173 -8.61 -15.34 7.79
N GLY A 174 -7.36 -15.79 7.93
CA GLY A 174 -6.37 -15.24 8.82
C GLY A 174 -5.99 -13.79 8.48
N SER A 175 -5.80 -12.99 9.52
CA SER A 175 -5.15 -11.68 9.39
C SER A 175 -4.51 -11.29 10.70
N ARG A 176 -3.56 -10.35 10.67
CA ARG A 176 -2.76 -9.94 11.83
C ARG A 176 -2.76 -8.44 12.01
N GLN A 177 -2.58 -8.00 13.26
CA GLN A 177 -2.54 -6.58 13.58
C GLN A 177 -1.27 -5.93 13.05
N ILE A 178 -1.38 -4.67 12.62
CA ILE A 178 -0.23 -3.84 12.28
C ILE A 178 0.28 -3.20 13.56
N LEU A 179 1.46 -3.62 14.00
CA LEU A 179 2.05 -3.09 15.22
C LEU A 179 2.57 -1.66 14.99
N GLY A 180 2.38 -0.80 16.00
CA GLY A 180 2.85 0.58 16.00
C GLY A 180 1.89 1.57 15.33
N SER A 181 2.45 2.58 14.67
CA SER A 181 1.72 3.74 14.12
C SER A 181 1.78 3.85 12.59
N LEU A 182 2.11 2.74 11.92
CA LEU A 182 2.27 2.69 10.46
C LEU A 182 0.93 2.76 9.74
N ALA A 183 -0.08 2.07 10.26
CA ALA A 183 -1.40 2.00 9.62
C ALA A 183 -2.19 3.31 9.84
N PRO A 184 -2.79 3.90 8.80
CA PRO A 184 -3.53 5.16 8.88
C PRO A 184 -4.68 5.18 9.90
N ASN A 185 -5.43 4.08 10.03
CA ASN A 185 -6.59 4.01 10.91
C ASN A 185 -6.31 3.19 12.19
N SER A 186 -5.06 2.81 12.48
CA SER A 186 -4.72 2.26 13.79
C SER A 186 -4.76 3.33 14.89
N LYS A 187 -4.90 2.91 16.16
CA LYS A 187 -4.74 3.82 17.31
C LYS A 187 -3.51 4.73 17.22
N GLY A 188 -2.38 4.18 16.78
CA GLY A 188 -1.14 4.93 16.60
C GLY A 188 -1.17 5.91 15.42
N GLY A 189 -1.77 5.50 14.29
CA GLY A 189 -1.93 6.35 13.11
C GLY A 189 -2.88 7.52 13.36
N LEU A 190 -4.03 7.26 14.01
CA LEU A 190 -5.02 8.28 14.35
C LEU A 190 -4.47 9.34 15.30
N ARG A 191 -3.56 8.99 16.21
CA ARG A 191 -2.85 9.96 17.06
C ARG A 191 -2.01 10.96 16.26
N LYS A 192 -1.48 10.55 15.11
CA LYS A 192 -0.67 11.37 14.19
C LYS A 192 -1.52 12.02 13.08
N ALA A 193 -2.78 11.62 12.94
CA ALA A 193 -3.66 12.08 11.88
C ALA A 193 -4.15 13.52 12.12
N GLY A 194 -4.50 14.21 11.03
CA GLY A 194 -5.11 15.53 11.08
C GLY A 194 -6.48 15.51 11.78
N LEU A 195 -6.93 16.69 12.24
CA LEU A 195 -8.17 16.85 13.01
C LEU A 195 -9.38 16.22 12.31
N MET A 196 -9.51 16.40 11.00
CA MET A 196 -10.65 15.86 10.24
C MET A 196 -10.71 14.33 10.27
N GLN A 197 -9.57 13.64 10.11
CA GLN A 197 -9.51 12.19 10.16
C GLN A 197 -9.80 11.67 11.57
N ARG A 198 -9.28 12.35 12.61
CA ARG A 198 -9.56 12.03 14.01
C ARG A 198 -11.04 12.18 14.34
N LEU A 199 -11.65 13.31 13.98
CA LEU A 199 -13.08 13.55 14.18
C LEU A 199 -13.91 12.48 13.46
N ARG A 200 -13.57 12.16 12.21
CA ARG A 200 -14.25 11.10 11.44
C ARG A 200 -14.18 9.75 12.14
N SER A 201 -13.06 9.39 12.76
CA SER A 201 -12.89 8.12 13.48
C SER A 201 -13.74 8.01 14.75
N LEU A 202 -14.24 9.13 15.29
CA LEU A 202 -15.13 9.13 16.46
C LEU A 202 -16.58 8.75 16.10
N PHE A 203 -16.96 8.82 14.82
CA PHE A 203 -18.30 8.48 14.35
C PHE A 203 -18.29 7.06 13.74
N PRO A 204 -18.98 6.07 14.34
CA PRO A 204 -18.89 4.65 13.94
C PRO A 204 -19.14 4.39 12.46
N PHE A 205 -20.03 5.15 11.83
CA PHE A 205 -20.41 4.97 10.42
C PHE A 205 -19.50 5.71 9.43
N LEU A 206 -18.65 6.62 9.91
CA LEU A 206 -17.75 7.41 9.06
C LEU A 206 -16.28 6.95 9.17
N GLY A 207 -15.92 6.31 10.28
CA GLY A 207 -14.59 5.73 10.50
C GLY A 207 -14.31 4.55 9.56
N PHE A 208 -13.04 4.29 9.30
CA PHE A 208 -12.63 3.03 8.67
C PHE A 208 -12.10 2.08 9.74
N PRO A 209 -12.28 0.76 9.57
CA PRO A 209 -11.68 -0.21 10.47
C PRO A 209 -10.15 -0.11 10.43
N GLU A 210 -9.49 -0.53 11.51
CA GLU A 210 -8.03 -0.61 11.54
C GLU A 210 -7.53 -1.55 10.42
N GLU A 211 -6.51 -1.11 9.69
CA GLU A 211 -5.89 -1.96 8.69
C GLU A 211 -5.19 -3.14 9.35
N ARG A 212 -5.22 -4.28 8.66
CA ARG A 212 -4.57 -5.53 9.07
C ARG A 212 -3.67 -6.00 7.94
N LEU A 213 -2.78 -6.94 8.25
CA LEU A 213 -1.89 -7.58 7.28
C LEU A 213 -2.19 -9.07 7.21
N VAL A 214 -1.71 -9.68 6.13
CA VAL A 214 -1.51 -11.12 6.03
C VAL A 214 -0.03 -11.41 6.28
N PHE A 215 0.66 -12.05 5.33
CA PHE A 215 2.08 -12.36 5.41
C PHE A 215 3.02 -11.20 5.01
N SER A 216 2.49 -10.06 4.56
CA SER A 216 3.26 -8.82 4.30
C SER A 216 3.90 -8.31 5.59
N ASP A 217 5.12 -7.75 5.55
CA ASP A 217 5.87 -7.43 6.78
C ASP A 217 5.28 -6.26 7.57
N LEU A 218 5.00 -5.13 6.92
CA LEU A 218 4.65 -3.88 7.60
C LEU A 218 3.50 -3.09 6.98
N ALA A 219 3.27 -3.19 5.67
CA ALA A 219 2.26 -2.40 4.96
C ALA A 219 1.63 -3.19 3.81
N HIS A 220 0.55 -2.65 3.26
CA HIS A 220 -0.17 -3.23 2.11
C HIS A 220 0.60 -3.08 0.81
N TYR A 221 1.30 -1.97 0.65
CA TYR A 221 2.02 -1.66 -0.58
C TYR A 221 3.43 -1.14 -0.27
N LEU A 222 4.39 -1.49 -1.10
CA LEU A 222 5.67 -0.80 -1.21
C LEU A 222 5.74 -0.03 -2.53
N VAL A 223 5.93 1.28 -2.44
CA VAL A 223 6.14 2.17 -3.59
C VAL A 223 7.63 2.51 -3.70
N VAL A 224 8.18 2.42 -4.90
CA VAL A 224 9.56 2.83 -5.21
C VAL A 224 9.57 3.64 -6.49
N THR A 225 10.64 4.42 -6.69
CA THR A 225 10.85 5.20 -7.92
C THR A 225 11.94 4.58 -8.78
N GLU A 226 11.82 4.73 -10.10
CA GLU A 226 12.88 4.33 -11.04
C GLU A 226 14.15 5.15 -10.81
N GLU A 227 14.00 6.42 -10.45
CA GLU A 227 15.10 7.35 -10.15
C GLU A 227 15.92 6.88 -8.94
N SER A 228 15.26 6.43 -7.87
CA SER A 228 15.94 5.79 -6.73
C SER A 228 16.62 4.48 -7.12
N ASN A 229 15.98 3.66 -7.97
CA ASN A 229 16.58 2.40 -8.42
C ASN A 229 17.79 2.62 -9.33
N ALA A 230 17.75 3.66 -10.18
CA ALA A 230 18.87 4.06 -11.02
C ALA A 230 20.06 4.52 -10.16
N GLU A 231 19.81 5.30 -9.10
CA GLU A 231 20.85 5.70 -8.16
C GLU A 231 21.44 4.47 -7.43
N ALA A 232 20.57 3.57 -6.93
CA ALA A 232 21.04 2.33 -6.30
C ALA A 232 21.83 1.44 -7.27
N SER A 233 21.46 1.43 -8.56
CA SER A 233 22.19 0.73 -9.61
C SER A 233 23.56 1.36 -9.87
N ALA A 234 23.66 2.69 -9.93
CA ALA A 234 24.91 3.41 -10.13
C ALA A 234 25.94 3.18 -9.00
N ARG A 235 25.48 2.73 -7.82
CA ARG A 235 26.38 2.32 -6.73
C ARG A 235 27.04 0.97 -6.98
N ILE A 236 26.48 0.13 -7.85
CA ILE A 236 27.00 -1.20 -8.17
C ILE A 236 28.00 -1.03 -9.33
N GLY A 237 29.21 -1.55 -9.17
CA GLY A 237 30.29 -1.45 -10.15
C GLY A 237 30.20 -2.51 -11.25
N GLY A 238 30.90 -2.24 -12.35
CA GLY A 238 30.84 -3.03 -13.58
C GLY A 238 29.58 -2.74 -14.39
N ASP A 239 29.27 -3.57 -15.39
CA ASP A 239 28.07 -3.47 -16.23
C ASP A 239 26.84 -4.09 -15.55
N LEU A 240 26.78 -4.05 -14.21
CA LEU A 240 25.71 -4.65 -13.40
C LEU A 240 24.69 -3.58 -12.98
N GLY A 241 23.42 -3.97 -12.90
CA GLY A 241 22.33 -3.11 -12.42
C GLY A 241 21.63 -3.68 -11.19
N MET A 242 20.88 -2.81 -10.50
CA MET A 242 20.00 -3.24 -9.43
C MET A 242 18.64 -3.65 -10.02
N ASP A 243 18.30 -4.93 -9.87
CA ASP A 243 16.95 -5.41 -10.18
C ASP A 243 15.98 -4.88 -9.11
N VAL A 244 15.07 -3.98 -9.52
CA VAL A 244 14.11 -3.32 -8.64
C VAL A 244 13.23 -4.33 -7.88
N ARG A 245 12.99 -5.53 -8.43
CA ARG A 245 12.21 -6.60 -7.80
C ARG A 245 12.86 -7.13 -6.53
N LYS A 246 14.18 -6.96 -6.33
CA LYS A 246 14.86 -7.29 -5.08
C LYS A 246 14.39 -6.42 -3.92
N PHE A 247 13.92 -5.19 -4.18
CA PHE A 247 13.26 -4.37 -3.17
C PHE A 247 11.85 -4.83 -2.83
N ARG A 248 11.29 -5.73 -3.65
CA ARG A 248 9.92 -6.25 -3.55
C ARG A 248 8.83 -5.16 -3.59
N PRO A 249 8.91 -4.15 -4.50
CA PRO A 249 7.86 -3.14 -4.59
C PRO A 249 6.57 -3.76 -5.11
N ASN A 250 5.43 -3.16 -4.76
CA ASN A 250 4.16 -3.43 -5.44
C ASN A 250 3.94 -2.45 -6.59
N VAL A 251 4.40 -1.19 -6.43
CA VAL A 251 4.24 -0.13 -7.42
C VAL A 251 5.60 0.51 -7.68
N VAL A 252 6.02 0.52 -8.95
CA VAL A 252 7.18 1.27 -9.43
C VAL A 252 6.69 2.48 -10.20
N ILE A 253 7.22 3.65 -9.86
CA ILE A 253 6.83 4.94 -10.44
C ILE A 253 8.03 5.58 -11.13
N LYS A 254 7.81 6.20 -12.29
CA LYS A 254 8.77 7.10 -12.94
C LYS A 254 8.30 8.54 -12.89
N GLY A 255 9.22 9.45 -13.18
CA GLY A 255 8.97 10.88 -13.28
C GLY A 255 9.23 11.61 -11.97
N ALA A 256 9.90 11.02 -11.00
CA ALA A 256 10.24 11.74 -9.77
C ALA A 256 11.32 12.81 -10.04
N SER A 257 11.26 13.96 -9.38
CA SER A 257 12.26 15.05 -9.54
C SER A 257 13.70 14.67 -9.20
N GLY A 258 13.92 13.54 -8.53
CA GLY A 258 15.25 13.01 -8.25
C GLY A 258 15.21 11.72 -7.45
N ALA A 259 16.38 11.12 -7.23
CA ALA A 259 16.51 9.93 -6.40
C ALA A 259 16.10 10.22 -4.94
N PHE A 260 15.36 9.29 -4.35
CA PHE A 260 14.91 9.27 -2.96
C PHE A 260 13.98 10.40 -2.53
N VAL A 261 13.45 11.20 -3.46
CA VAL A 261 12.47 12.24 -3.13
C VAL A 261 11.17 11.65 -2.56
N GLU A 262 10.89 10.37 -2.85
CA GLU A 262 9.76 9.64 -2.28
C GLU A 262 9.82 9.46 -0.76
N ASP A 263 11.00 9.65 -0.14
CA ASP A 263 11.16 9.68 1.32
C ASP A 263 10.21 10.70 1.99
N PHE A 264 9.87 11.76 1.26
CA PHE A 264 9.04 12.87 1.72
C PHE A 264 7.59 12.75 1.26
N TRP A 265 7.23 11.79 0.41
CA TRP A 265 5.86 11.68 -0.07
C TRP A 265 4.95 11.20 1.07
N GLY A 266 3.92 12.00 1.35
CA GLY A 266 2.88 11.71 2.33
C GLY A 266 1.63 11.07 1.71
N GLU A 267 1.36 11.32 0.43
CA GLU A 267 0.25 10.72 -0.30
C GLU A 267 0.46 10.77 -1.80
N LEU A 268 0.09 9.68 -2.48
CA LEU A 268 -0.10 9.64 -3.93
C LEU A 268 -1.58 9.59 -4.26
N THR A 269 -1.98 10.32 -5.31
CA THR A 269 -3.29 10.19 -5.94
C THR A 269 -3.11 9.77 -7.39
N PHE A 270 -3.66 8.61 -7.73
CA PHE A 270 -3.67 8.08 -9.09
C PHE A 270 -4.89 8.58 -9.86
N ASN A 271 -4.74 8.74 -11.17
CA ASN A 271 -5.86 9.07 -12.05
C ASN A 271 -7.01 8.06 -11.85
N GLY A 272 -8.27 8.51 -11.79
CA GLY A 272 -9.39 7.67 -11.33
C GLY A 272 -9.65 7.73 -9.81
N GLY A 273 -8.93 8.61 -9.11
CA GLY A 273 -9.24 9.01 -7.73
C GLY A 273 -8.90 7.94 -6.68
N VAL A 274 -7.92 7.09 -6.95
CA VAL A 274 -7.34 6.22 -5.91
C VAL A 274 -6.35 7.06 -5.12
N ARG A 275 -6.57 7.18 -3.81
CA ARG A 275 -5.63 7.81 -2.89
C ARG A 275 -4.88 6.74 -2.11
N MET A 276 -3.57 6.88 -2.07
CA MET A 276 -2.67 6.00 -1.34
C MET A 276 -1.83 6.83 -0.35
N PRO A 277 -2.26 6.92 0.92
CA PRO A 277 -1.43 7.48 1.97
C PRO A 277 -0.13 6.72 2.12
N LEU A 278 0.97 7.46 2.19
CA LEU A 278 2.33 6.98 2.32
C LEU A 278 2.85 7.31 3.73
N THR A 279 2.85 6.33 4.62
CA THR A 279 2.93 6.59 6.06
C THR A 279 4.32 6.43 6.66
N ALA A 280 5.19 5.63 6.05
CA ALA A 280 6.52 5.35 6.58
C ALA A 280 7.54 4.98 5.50
N ASN A 281 8.81 5.19 5.85
CA ASN A 281 9.94 4.84 5.00
C ASN A 281 10.25 3.35 5.16
N CYS A 282 10.53 2.67 4.04
CA CYS A 282 10.87 1.26 4.06
C CYS A 282 12.35 1.08 4.36
N PHE A 283 12.65 0.65 5.59
CA PHE A 283 13.99 0.20 5.94
C PHE A 283 14.27 -1.15 5.29
N ARG A 284 15.48 -1.32 4.76
CA ARG A 284 15.85 -2.51 4.00
C ARG A 284 16.68 -3.46 4.85
N CYS A 285 16.31 -4.75 4.83
CA CYS A 285 17.17 -5.82 5.30
C CYS A 285 18.11 -6.30 4.20
N GLN A 286 18.96 -7.27 4.53
CA GLN A 286 19.96 -7.84 3.61
C GLN A 286 19.36 -8.67 2.47
N SER A 287 18.05 -8.93 2.46
CA SER A 287 17.39 -9.70 1.39
C SER A 287 17.63 -9.11 -0.01
N ILE A 288 17.89 -7.79 -0.11
CA ILE A 288 18.21 -7.11 -1.37
C ILE A 288 19.55 -7.54 -1.97
N THR A 289 20.38 -8.29 -1.23
CA THR A 289 21.70 -8.77 -1.67
C THR A 289 21.64 -10.17 -2.31
N VAL A 290 20.48 -10.82 -2.32
CA VAL A 290 20.30 -12.16 -2.88
C VAL A 290 20.46 -12.12 -4.40
N ASP A 291 21.19 -13.09 -4.94
CA ASP A 291 21.18 -13.42 -6.37
C ASP A 291 19.99 -14.32 -6.65
N PHE A 292 19.13 -13.91 -7.57
CA PHE A 292 17.95 -14.68 -7.91
C PHE A 292 18.29 -16.01 -8.57
N GLU A 293 19.39 -16.11 -9.32
CA GLU A 293 19.78 -17.36 -9.99
C GLU A 293 20.24 -18.42 -9.00
N THR A 294 20.90 -18.01 -7.91
CA THR A 294 21.50 -18.97 -6.96
C THR A 294 20.73 -19.10 -5.65
N GLY A 295 19.84 -18.16 -5.34
CA GLY A 295 19.16 -18.05 -4.04
C GLY A 295 20.07 -17.67 -2.88
N LYS A 296 21.37 -17.47 -3.11
CA LYS A 296 22.37 -17.08 -2.11
C LYS A 296 22.67 -15.58 -2.21
N LYS A 297 23.40 -15.04 -1.25
CA LYS A 297 23.98 -13.71 -1.38
C LYS A 297 24.85 -13.65 -2.64
N ALA A 298 24.66 -12.63 -3.48
CA ALA A 298 25.45 -12.44 -4.69
C ALA A 298 26.95 -12.34 -4.35
N ALA A 299 27.77 -13.07 -5.10
CA ALA A 299 29.23 -13.10 -4.91
C ALA A 299 29.93 -11.88 -5.50
N ASP A 300 29.26 -11.18 -6.42
CA ASP A 300 29.72 -9.93 -7.00
C ASP A 300 29.27 -8.70 -6.19
N ASP A 301 29.48 -7.52 -6.75
CA ASP A 301 29.23 -6.25 -6.10
C ASP A 301 27.74 -5.98 -5.79
N ARG A 302 26.80 -6.70 -6.44
CA ARG A 302 25.37 -6.69 -6.07
C ARG A 302 25.18 -7.18 -4.63
N GLY A 303 26.05 -8.07 -4.15
CA GLY A 303 26.08 -8.57 -2.77
C GLY A 303 26.43 -7.49 -1.73
N LEU A 304 26.98 -6.36 -2.17
CA LEU A 304 27.38 -5.23 -1.33
C LEU A 304 26.38 -4.07 -1.35
N VAL A 305 25.31 -4.13 -2.17
CA VAL A 305 24.35 -3.02 -2.33
C VAL A 305 23.76 -2.54 -1.00
N TRP A 306 23.45 -3.46 -0.07
CA TRP A 306 22.96 -3.09 1.26
C TRP A 306 23.98 -2.28 2.06
N LYS A 307 25.27 -2.65 2.01
CA LYS A 307 26.34 -1.89 2.67
C LYS A 307 26.55 -0.53 2.00
N LYS A 308 26.41 -0.46 0.68
CA LYS A 308 26.57 0.78 -0.09
C LYS A 308 25.44 1.77 0.18
N LEU A 309 24.20 1.31 0.27
CA LEU A 309 23.07 2.14 0.70
C LEU A 309 23.23 2.61 2.14
N ASN A 310 23.75 1.78 3.05
CA ASN A 310 23.97 2.18 4.45
C ASN A 310 24.91 3.37 4.67
N LYS A 311 25.75 3.72 3.69
CA LYS A 311 26.69 4.84 3.82
C LYS A 311 25.96 6.16 4.11
N ASP A 312 24.79 6.36 3.49
CA ASP A 312 24.04 7.63 3.52
C ASP A 312 22.52 7.45 3.65
N ARG A 313 21.98 6.25 3.39
CA ARG A 313 20.53 5.99 3.45
C ARG A 313 20.01 5.59 4.82
N ARG A 314 20.81 5.66 5.88
CA ARG A 314 20.35 5.51 7.29
C ARG A 314 19.66 6.80 7.77
N VAL A 315 18.58 7.17 7.08
CA VAL A 315 17.91 8.49 7.22
C VAL A 315 16.67 8.46 8.09
N ASP A 316 16.19 7.27 8.49
CA ASP A 316 15.08 7.13 9.43
C ASP A 316 15.59 7.15 10.87
N LYS A 317 15.12 8.14 11.66
CA LYS A 317 15.55 8.31 13.06
C LYS A 317 15.15 7.15 13.96
N GLY A 318 14.09 6.41 13.62
CA GLY A 318 13.62 5.23 14.34
C GLY A 318 14.34 3.94 13.94
N MET A 319 14.92 3.88 12.74
CA MET A 319 15.64 2.72 12.22
C MET A 319 17.08 3.05 11.83
N LYS A 320 17.87 3.46 12.83
CA LYS A 320 19.22 4.03 12.69
C LYS A 320 20.26 3.14 12.02
N TYR A 321 20.02 1.83 11.93
CA TYR A 321 21.00 0.84 11.44
C TYR A 321 20.66 0.24 10.08
N SER A 322 19.54 0.64 9.48
CA SER A 322 19.08 0.09 8.21
C SER A 322 18.92 1.21 7.19
N PRO A 323 19.33 0.98 5.92
CA PRO A 323 19.14 1.97 4.88
C PRO A 323 17.67 2.01 4.48
N VAL A 324 17.20 3.19 4.08
CA VAL A 324 15.85 3.41 3.56
C VAL A 324 15.84 3.32 2.03
N PHE A 325 14.89 2.56 1.51
CA PHE A 325 14.57 2.53 0.09
C PHE A 325 13.08 2.24 -0.11
N GLY A 326 12.36 3.19 -0.71
CA GLY A 326 10.93 3.11 -0.95
C GLY A 326 10.06 3.49 0.25
N ARG A 327 8.75 3.49 -0.01
CA ARG A 327 7.73 4.08 0.85
C ARG A 327 6.56 3.13 1.05
N TYR A 328 6.17 2.94 2.31
CA TYR A 328 5.03 2.11 2.68
C TYR A 328 3.71 2.83 2.41
N GLY A 329 2.84 2.18 1.65
CA GLY A 329 1.53 2.69 1.24
C GLY A 329 0.37 1.84 1.75
N TYR A 330 -0.78 2.49 1.85
CA TYR A 330 -2.06 1.88 2.24
C TYR A 330 -3.18 2.35 1.31
N CYS A 331 -4.15 1.48 1.06
CA CYS A 331 -5.42 1.83 0.42
C CYS A 331 -6.55 1.25 1.26
N TYR A 332 -7.62 2.02 1.43
CA TYR A 332 -8.76 1.65 2.27
C TYR A 332 -10.01 2.43 1.84
N GLY A 333 -11.18 2.01 2.34
CA GLY A 333 -12.43 2.69 2.05
C GLY A 333 -12.75 2.72 0.54
N PRO A 334 -13.08 3.88 -0.05
CA PRO A 334 -13.46 4.00 -1.48
C PRO A 334 -12.39 3.58 -2.49
N ALA A 335 -11.14 3.37 -2.06
CA ALA A 335 -10.08 2.84 -2.92
C ALA A 335 -10.22 1.32 -3.15
N LEU A 336 -10.82 0.59 -2.21
CA LEU A 336 -10.96 -0.86 -2.29
C LEU A 336 -11.84 -1.26 -3.49
N GLY A 337 -11.44 -2.31 -4.19
CA GLY A 337 -12.11 -2.79 -5.39
C GLY A 337 -11.76 -2.03 -6.68
N LYS A 338 -11.11 -0.87 -6.60
CA LYS A 338 -10.56 -0.16 -7.76
C LYS A 338 -9.31 -0.87 -8.30
N THR A 339 -8.86 -0.45 -9.48
CA THR A 339 -7.75 -1.07 -10.21
C THR A 339 -6.68 -0.03 -10.51
N LEU A 340 -5.41 -0.39 -10.30
CA LEU A 340 -4.26 0.34 -10.81
C LEU A 340 -3.73 -0.33 -12.08
N ARG A 341 -3.20 0.44 -13.03
CA ARG A 341 -2.69 -0.04 -14.32
C ARG A 341 -1.31 0.53 -14.62
N VAL A 342 -0.47 -0.24 -15.29
CA VAL A 342 0.77 0.29 -15.90
C VAL A 342 0.40 1.38 -16.91
N GLY A 343 1.19 2.46 -16.95
CA GLY A 343 0.92 3.67 -17.73
C GLY A 343 -0.04 4.66 -17.06
N GLN A 344 -0.63 4.30 -15.91
CA GLN A 344 -1.53 5.20 -15.19
C GLN A 344 -0.75 6.33 -14.53
N THR A 345 -1.23 7.55 -14.72
CA THR A 345 -0.62 8.74 -14.12
C THR A 345 -0.97 8.88 -12.64
N ALA A 346 -0.05 9.47 -11.90
CA ALA A 346 -0.17 9.78 -10.49
C ALA A 346 0.35 11.19 -10.20
N GLN A 347 -0.01 11.72 -9.03
CA GLN A 347 0.52 12.96 -8.50
C GLN A 347 0.77 12.82 -7.01
N VAL A 348 1.81 13.48 -6.52
CA VAL A 348 2.06 13.61 -5.08
C VAL A 348 1.11 14.68 -4.54
N THR A 349 0.02 14.27 -3.89
CA THR A 349 -0.98 15.19 -3.33
C THR A 349 -0.63 15.68 -1.94
N ARG A 350 0.35 15.06 -1.29
CA ARG A 350 0.92 15.54 -0.02
C ARG A 350 2.41 15.24 0.05
N ILE A 351 3.19 16.27 0.36
CA ILE A 351 4.62 16.18 0.68
C ILE A 351 4.79 16.51 2.17
N ASN A 352 5.59 15.73 2.86
CA ASN A 352 5.97 15.96 4.25
C ASN A 352 7.15 16.93 4.29
N SER A 353 7.17 17.82 5.29
CA SER A 353 8.30 18.72 5.53
C SER A 353 9.56 18.01 6.00
N GLU A 354 9.41 16.83 6.60
CA GLU A 354 10.49 15.98 7.08
C GLU A 354 10.25 14.52 6.75
N ARG A 355 11.32 13.71 6.79
CA ARG A 355 11.21 12.26 6.70
C ARG A 355 10.43 11.74 7.90
N THR A 356 9.54 10.77 7.68
CA THR A 356 8.90 10.08 8.79
C THR A 356 9.91 9.26 9.58
N ALA A 357 9.68 9.13 10.88
CA ALA A 357 10.36 8.14 11.71
C ALA A 357 9.39 6.99 12.01
N VAL A 358 9.83 5.75 11.78
CA VAL A 358 9.15 4.58 12.32
C VAL A 358 9.20 4.68 13.86
N GLY A 359 8.04 4.58 14.52
CA GLY A 359 7.99 4.74 15.98
C GLY A 359 8.78 3.67 16.72
N GLU A 360 9.32 4.00 17.90
CA GLU A 360 9.98 3.08 18.85
C GLU A 360 8.96 2.11 19.46
N TYR A 361 8.47 1.16 18.67
CA TYR A 361 7.93 -0.07 19.23
C TYR A 361 8.84 -1.17 18.76
N HIS A 362 9.49 -1.84 19.73
CA HIS A 362 10.41 -2.94 19.51
C HIS A 362 9.82 -3.96 18.55
N PHE A 363 10.13 -3.84 17.27
CA PHE A 363 10.20 -5.00 16.41
C PHE A 363 11.32 -5.84 17.02
N ARG A 364 10.95 -6.87 17.79
CA ARG A 364 11.84 -8.03 17.92
C ARG A 364 11.92 -8.65 16.52
N LEU A 365 12.73 -8.04 15.66
CA LEU A 365 13.23 -8.70 14.48
C LEU A 365 13.99 -9.90 15.03
N SER A 366 13.38 -11.08 14.95
CA SER A 366 14.07 -12.30 15.32
C SER A 366 15.35 -12.37 14.47
N PRO A 367 16.54 -12.54 15.08
CA PRO A 367 17.79 -12.71 14.36
C PRO A 367 17.75 -13.86 13.35
N LEU A 368 16.80 -14.80 13.48
CA LEU A 368 16.60 -15.95 12.59
C LEU A 368 16.32 -15.58 11.13
N LEU A 369 15.88 -14.35 10.83
CA LEU A 369 15.72 -13.88 9.43
C LEU A 369 16.86 -12.96 8.96
N LEU A 370 17.80 -12.62 9.85
CA LEU A 370 18.97 -11.78 9.56
C LEU A 370 20.25 -12.58 9.29
N GLY A 371 20.19 -13.90 9.31
CA GLY A 371 21.37 -14.69 8.98
C GLY A 371 21.14 -16.18 9.08
N ARG A 372 20.59 -16.77 8.00
CA ARG A 372 20.97 -18.08 7.43
C ARG A 372 20.48 -18.08 5.97
N TYR A 373 21.27 -17.48 5.09
CA TYR A 373 21.29 -17.82 3.66
C TYR A 373 22.61 -18.52 3.38
#